data_AF-S8DLM5-F1
#
_entry.id   AF-S8DLM5-F1
#
_cell.length_a   1.000
_cell.length_b   1.000
_cell.length_c   1.000
_cell.angle_alpha   90.00
_cell.angle_beta   90.00
_cell.angle_gamma   90.00
#
_symmetry.space_group_name_H-M   'P 1'
#
loop_
_entity.id
_entity.type
_entity.pdbx_description
1 polymer ?
#
loop_
_entity_poly.entity_id
_entity_poly.type
_entity_poly.pdbx_seq_one_letter_code
_entity_poly.pdbx_strand_id
1 'polypeptide(L)' 'CGWGSITESLYFGVPIVAMPMNADQPVNARFVVGEGVGAAVERKGKEIYTAEAIARAINSVVYEDSGLKNRAVEVSK' A
#
# COMPACT_ATOMS: atom_id res chain seq x y z
N CYS A 1 -5.74 -2.78 -5.88
CA CYS A 1 -4.65 -3.67 -5.39
C CYS A 1 -4.68 -5.03 -6.10
N GLY A 2 -4.52 -5.04 -7.43
CA GLY A 2 -4.43 -6.31 -8.17
C GLY A 2 -3.08 -6.98 -7.93
N TRP A 3 -3.06 -8.31 -7.89
CA TRP A 3 -1.84 -9.07 -7.59
C TRP A 3 -0.71 -8.82 -8.59
N GLY A 4 -1.04 -8.66 -9.88
CA GLY A 4 -0.07 -8.32 -10.92
C GLY A 4 0.64 -6.99 -10.66
N SER A 5 -0.12 -5.92 -10.37
CA SER A 5 0.45 -4.60 -10.07
C SER A 5 1.24 -4.59 -8.75
N ILE A 6 0.83 -5.36 -7.75
CA ILE A 6 1.62 -5.52 -6.52
C ILE A 6 2.96 -6.16 -6.86
N THR A 7 2.94 -7.27 -7.60
CA THR A 7 4.16 -8.00 -7.97
C THR A 7 5.10 -7.13 -8.80
N GLU A 8 4.59 -6.39 -9.77
CA GLU A 8 5.38 -5.43 -10.57
C GLU A 8 6.00 -4.32 -9.72
N SER A 9 5.22 -3.71 -8.83
CA SER A 9 5.72 -2.66 -7.93
C SER A 9 6.85 -3.18 -7.04
N LEU A 10 6.68 -4.37 -6.44
CA LEU A 10 7.69 -4.98 -5.58
C LEU A 10 8.92 -5.44 -6.36
N TYR A 11 8.75 -5.90 -7.60
CA TYR A 11 9.87 -6.23 -8.48
C TYR A 11 10.81 -5.03 -8.67
N PHE A 12 10.26 -3.82 -8.83
CA PHE A 12 11.04 -2.59 -8.94
C PHE A 12 11.34 -1.90 -7.58
N GLY A 13 11.08 -2.58 -6.47
CA GLY A 13 11.32 -2.06 -5.12
C GLY A 13 10.51 -0.80 -4.80
N VAL A 14 9.32 -0.64 -5.39
CA VAL A 14 8.44 0.51 -5.18
C VAL A 14 7.39 0.17 -4.12
N PRO A 15 7.35 0.90 -2.98
CA PRO A 15 6.36 0.69 -1.94
C PRO A 15 4.96 1.14 -2.40
N ILE A 16 3.92 0.55 -1.80
CA ILE A 16 2.56 0.64 -2.33
C ILE A 16 1.65 1.45 -1.39
N VAL A 17 0.90 2.40 -1.95
CA VAL A 17 -0.29 2.96 -1.30
C VAL A 17 -1.51 2.16 -1.75
N ALA A 18 -2.00 1.27 -0.89
CA ALA A 18 -3.08 0.35 -1.19
C ALA A 18 -4.45 1.00 -0.99
N MET A 19 -5.18 1.18 -2.10
CA MET A 19 -6.57 1.66 -2.11
C MET A 19 -7.45 0.57 -2.76
N PRO A 20 -7.89 -0.46 -2.00
CA PRO A 20 -8.67 -1.55 -2.57
C PRO A 20 -10.04 -1.06 -3.08
N MET A 21 -10.53 -1.60 -4.19
CA MET A 21 -11.87 -1.26 -4.70
C MET A 21 -12.86 -2.40 -4.49
N ASN A 22 -12.64 -3.57 -5.12
CA ASN A 22 -13.56 -4.71 -5.14
C ASN A 22 -12.81 -6.06 -5.07
N ALA A 23 -13.57 -7.16 -4.97
CA ALA A 23 -13.11 -8.55 -5.07
C ALA A 23 -12.02 -8.95 -4.05
N ASP A 24 -10.87 -9.43 -4.52
CA ASP A 24 -9.72 -9.90 -3.75
C ASP A 24 -8.84 -8.75 -3.23
N GLN A 25 -9.00 -7.55 -3.77
CA GLN A 25 -8.14 -6.41 -3.45
C GLN A 25 -8.05 -6.07 -1.95
N PRO A 26 -9.11 -6.19 -1.11
CA PRO A 26 -8.99 -5.98 0.33
C PRO A 26 -8.03 -6.95 1.01
N VAL A 27 -7.98 -8.21 0.55
CA VAL A 27 -7.03 -9.22 1.07
C VAL A 27 -5.61 -8.85 0.63
N ASN A 28 -5.44 -8.48 -0.64
CA ASN A 28 -4.14 -8.04 -1.16
C ASN A 28 -3.63 -6.76 -0.46
N ALA A 29 -4.53 -5.83 -0.11
CA ALA A 29 -4.18 -4.63 0.66
C ALA A 29 -3.70 -4.99 2.07
N ARG A 30 -4.30 -5.99 2.73
CA ARG A 30 -3.83 -6.50 4.03
C ARG A 30 -2.47 -7.16 3.91
N PHE A 31 -2.20 -7.89 2.82
CA PHE A 31 -0.88 -8.44 2.54
C PHE A 31 0.18 -7.34 2.42
N VAL A 32 -0.08 -6.29 1.63
CA VAL A 32 0.84 -5.15 1.47
C VAL A 32 1.24 -4.53 2.81
N VAL A 33 0.25 -4.31 3.69
CA VAL A 33 0.50 -3.75 5.03
C VAL A 33 1.22 -4.77 5.93
N GLY A 34 0.79 -6.03 5.92
CA GLY A 34 1.34 -7.08 6.76
C GLY A 34 2.81 -7.41 6.46
N GLU A 35 3.21 -7.34 5.19
CA GLU A 35 4.60 -7.53 4.76
C GLU A 35 5.48 -6.29 4.93
N GLY A 36 4.90 -5.16 5.37
CA GLY A 36 5.62 -3.90 5.54
C GLY A 36 6.11 -3.29 4.23
N VAL A 37 5.48 -3.61 3.10
CA VAL A 37 5.87 -3.11 1.76
C VAL A 37 5.00 -1.94 1.28
N GLY A 38 4.12 -1.44 2.15
CA GLY A 38 3.25 -0.31 1.86
C GLY A 38 2.25 0.00 2.95
N ALA A 39 1.41 1.00 2.72
CA ALA A 39 0.34 1.42 3.61
C ALA A 39 -1.02 1.33 2.91
N ALA A 40 -2.09 1.06 3.66
CA ALA A 40 -3.45 1.07 3.12
C ALA A 40 -4.17 2.37 3.46
N VAL A 41 -4.97 2.89 2.53
CA VAL A 41 -5.82 4.05 2.80
C VAL A 41 -6.99 3.61 3.68
N GLU A 42 -7.18 4.28 4.81
CA GLU A 42 -8.31 4.03 5.69
C GLU A 42 -9.62 4.53 5.07
N ARG A 43 -10.70 3.75 5.25
CA ARG A 43 -12.04 4.15 4.86
C ARG A 43 -12.79 4.71 6.07
N LYS A 44 -13.58 5.75 5.85
CA LYS A 44 -14.63 6.16 6.78
C LYS A 44 -15.82 5.24 6.59
N GLY A 45 -16.07 4.36 7.56
CA GLY A 45 -17.04 3.28 7.41
C GLY A 45 -16.58 2.25 6.37
N LYS A 46 -17.49 1.75 5.51
CA LYS A 46 -17.15 0.73 4.51
C LYS A 46 -16.93 1.26 3.10
N GLU A 47 -17.21 2.54 2.82
CA GLU A 47 -17.39 2.98 1.42
C GLU A 47 -16.52 4.17 0.99
N ILE A 48 -16.22 5.12 1.89
CA ILE A 48 -15.64 6.40 1.48
C ILE A 48 -14.17 6.50 1.89
N TYR A 49 -13.32 6.80 0.92
CA TYR A 49 -11.96 7.31 1.15
C TYR A 49 -12.00 8.82 1.30
N THR A 50 -11.63 9.31 2.47
CA THR A 50 -11.55 10.75 2.74
C THR A 50 -10.22 11.32 2.22
N ALA A 51 -10.20 12.56 1.77
CA ALA A 51 -8.98 13.23 1.31
C ALA A 51 -7.87 13.21 2.37
N GLU A 52 -8.25 13.38 3.64
CA GLU A 52 -7.34 13.34 4.78
C GLU A 52 -6.69 11.97 4.95
N ALA A 53 -7.44 10.88 4.76
CA ALA A 53 -6.90 9.52 4.83
C ALA A 53 -5.95 9.21 3.67
N ILE A 54 -6.28 9.68 2.47
CA ILE A 54 -5.40 9.54 1.29
C ILE A 54 -4.09 10.29 1.54
N ALA A 55 -4.17 11.54 1.99
CA ALA A 55 -2.99 12.36 2.29
C ALA A 55 -2.10 11.72 3.36
N ARG A 56 -2.69 11.19 4.45
CA ARG A 56 -1.93 10.46 5.48
C ARG A 56 -1.21 9.25 4.92
N ALA A 57 -1.89 8.41 4.13
CA ALA A 57 -1.27 7.22 3.55
C ALA A 57 -0.11 7.57 2.60
N ILE A 58 -0.29 8.59 1.74
CA ILE A 58 0.78 9.08 0.87
C ILE A 58 1.97 9.57 1.70
N ASN A 59 1.72 10.41 2.71
CA ASN A 59 2.79 10.95 3.55
C ASN A 59 3.57 9.85 4.27
N SER A 60 2.89 8.82 4.77
CA SER A 60 3.53 7.68 5.45
C SER A 60 4.47 6.85 4.55
N VAL A 61 4.20 6.84 3.24
CA VAL A 61 5.00 6.10 2.25
C VAL A 61 6.10 6.97 1.64
N VAL A 62 5.85 8.26 1.45
CA VAL A 62 6.73 9.16 0.68
C VAL A 62 7.67 9.98 1.56
N TYR A 63 7.17 10.51 2.68
CA TYR A 63 7.91 11.48 3.50
C TYR A 63 8.37 10.94 4.85
N GLU A 64 7.64 9.98 5.41
CA GLU A 64 8.00 9.35 6.67
C GLU A 64 9.05 8.25 6.46
N ASP A 65 10.05 8.20 7.33
CA ASP A 65 11.03 7.08 7.36
C ASP A 65 10.43 5.88 8.10
N SER A 66 9.40 5.30 7.47
CA SER A 66 8.62 4.17 7.99
C SER A 66 9.27 2.81 7.67
N GLY A 67 10.42 2.79 6.99
CA GLY A 67 11.08 1.57 6.52
C GLY A 67 10.38 0.88 5.34
N LEU A 68 9.20 1.34 4.91
CA LEU A 68 8.42 0.71 3.83
C LEU A 68 9.16 0.64 2.50
N LYS A 69 9.88 1.72 2.14
CA LYS A 69 10.72 1.76 0.93
C LYS A 69 11.88 0.78 1.04
N ASN A 70 12.56 0.73 2.18
CA ASN A 70 13.67 -0.19 2.41
C ASN A 70 13.19 -1.64 2.31
N ARG A 71 12.04 -1.95 2.91
CA ARG A 71 11.42 -3.27 2.83
C ARG A 71 11.02 -3.64 1.40
N ALA A 72 10.43 -2.70 0.65
CA ALA A 72 10.10 -2.93 -0.76
C ALA A 72 11.37 -3.23 -1.60
N VAL A 73 12.48 -2.52 -1.36
CA VAL A 73 13.77 -2.78 -2.02
C VAL A 73 14.36 -4.13 -1.58
N GLU A 74 14.25 -4.52 -0.31
CA GLU A 74 14.73 -5.81 0.19
C GLU A 74 14.06 -7.00 -0.51
N VAL A 75 12.75 -6.91 -0.78
CA VAL A 75 11.99 -7.96 -1.46
C VAL A 75 12.02 -7.86 -2.99
N SER A 76 12.70 -6.84 -3.52
CA SER A 76 12.88 -6.67 -4.97
C SER A 76 13.87 -7.68 -5.54
N LYS A 77 13.83 -7.91 -6.86
CA LYS A 77 14.72 -8.83 -7.56
C LYS A 77 15.59 -8.10 -8.57
#